data_AF-A0A965S5E6-F1
#
_entry.id   AF-A0A965S5E6-F1
#
_cell.length_a   1.000
_cell.length_b   1.000
_cell.length_c   1.000
_cell.angle_alpha   90.00
_cell.angle_beta   90.00
_cell.angle_gamma   90.00
#
_symmetry.space_group_name_H-M   'P 1'
#
loop_
_entity.id
_entity.type
_entity.pdbx_description
1 polymer ?
#
loop_
_entity_poly.entity_id
_entity_poly.type
_entity_poly.pdbx_seq_one_letter_code
_entity_poly.pdbx_strand_id
1 'polypeptide(L)'
;MRSFLFFCISWFTLLIAVGQNNTCNNATPFCTGQNMQFPAGVNAGSAQQGPNYGCLGSQPNPAWFYFQAATSGPMVIAMSATWDIDFICWGPFPNLATACNSLTGANQVPGSGYQNPNSNGCSYSGAPTETLRVQNAVPGQFYILLITNFSNQNQQISFSQTNTGAPGAGQTNCGMICLVTPTNSGRICSGQANTLSLNTSSAVTSFTWFGPNGFTSNNSFLVLNNFTTSTTFTVRGATSATSVSPSNTCSALTTVTVI
;
A
#
# COMPACT_ATOMS: atom_id res chain seq x y z
N MET A 1 34.30 31.04 3.35
CA MET A 1 34.08 29.63 2.94
C MET A 1 32.58 29.41 2.86
N ARG A 2 32.03 29.23 1.65
CA ARG A 2 30.59 29.04 1.43
C ARG A 2 30.23 27.60 1.78
N SER A 3 29.54 27.39 2.90
CA SER A 3 29.03 26.08 3.30
C SER A 3 27.76 25.78 2.51
N PHE A 4 27.81 24.81 1.59
CA PHE A 4 26.63 24.28 0.91
C PHE A 4 25.98 23.24 1.83
N LEU A 5 24.87 23.61 2.47
CA LEU A 5 24.02 22.66 3.18
C LEU A 5 23.23 21.84 2.14
N PHE A 6 23.61 20.57 1.97
CA PHE A 6 22.85 19.61 1.16
C PHE A 6 21.53 19.30 1.89
N PHE A 7 20.41 19.76 1.34
CA PHE A 7 19.08 19.39 1.82
C PHE A 7 18.74 18.00 1.27
N CYS A 8 18.80 16.99 2.13
CA CYS A 8 18.38 15.64 1.81
C CYS A 8 16.85 15.62 1.67
N ILE A 9 16.34 15.44 0.45
CA ILE A 9 14.91 15.27 0.18
C ILE A 9 14.51 13.89 0.70
N SER A 10 13.97 13.83 1.91
CA SER A 10 13.42 12.60 2.49
C SER A 10 12.08 12.30 1.83
N TRP A 11 12.05 11.26 0.98
CA TRP A 11 10.82 10.69 0.46
C TRP A 11 10.00 10.09 1.61
N PHE A 12 8.89 10.76 1.94
CA PHE A 12 7.99 10.34 2.99
C PHE A 12 7.31 9.02 2.60
N THR A 13 7.56 7.99 3.39
CA THR A 13 7.08 6.62 3.20
C THR A 13 5.95 6.35 4.18
N LEU A 14 4.80 5.86 3.70
CA LEU A 14 3.74 5.34 4.55
C LEU A 14 4.16 3.99 5.15
N LEU A 15 4.48 3.97 6.44
CA LEU A 15 4.70 2.75 7.22
C LEU A 15 3.33 2.19 7.66
N ILE A 16 2.87 1.12 7.02
CA ILE A 16 1.78 0.32 7.59
C ILE A 16 2.43 -0.68 8.54
N ALA A 17 2.35 -0.41 9.84
CA ALA A 17 2.72 -1.39 10.86
C ALA A 17 1.62 -2.46 10.95
N VAL A 18 1.61 -3.40 10.00
CA VAL A 18 0.75 -4.58 10.08
C VAL A 18 1.42 -5.60 10.99
N GLY A 19 0.70 -6.04 12.03
CA GLY A 19 1.05 -7.27 12.74
C GLY A 19 1.09 -8.43 11.74
N GLN A 20 2.05 -9.34 11.93
CA GLN A 20 2.30 -10.43 11.00
C GLN A 20 1.04 -11.27 10.77
N ASN A 21 0.66 -11.44 9.51
CA ASN A 21 -0.49 -12.22 9.10
C ASN A 21 -0.03 -13.39 8.22
N ASN A 22 -0.23 -14.62 8.71
CA ASN A 22 0.11 -15.86 8.01
C ASN A 22 -1.07 -16.52 7.26
N THR A 23 -2.26 -15.92 7.28
CA THR A 23 -3.48 -16.45 6.65
C THR A 23 -4.08 -15.51 5.62
N CYS A 24 -4.75 -16.07 4.62
CA CYS A 24 -5.46 -15.28 3.62
C CYS A 24 -6.61 -14.46 4.23
N ASN A 25 -7.31 -14.99 5.24
CA ASN A 25 -8.51 -14.32 5.80
C ASN A 25 -8.21 -12.98 6.47
N ASN A 26 -6.98 -12.78 6.92
CA ASN A 26 -6.54 -11.52 7.53
C ASN A 26 -5.75 -10.65 6.54
N ALA A 27 -5.80 -10.96 5.24
CA ALA A 27 -5.02 -10.27 4.21
C ALA A 27 -5.24 -8.76 4.27
N THR A 28 -4.18 -8.01 4.00
CA THR A 28 -4.17 -6.54 4.09
C THR A 28 -4.61 -5.95 2.75
N PRO A 29 -5.68 -5.16 2.66
CA PRO A 29 -5.97 -4.45 1.42
C PRO A 29 -4.85 -3.48 1.08
N PHE A 30 -4.59 -3.32 -0.21
CA PHE A 30 -3.81 -2.23 -0.74
C PHE A 30 -4.47 -1.67 -2.00
N CYS A 31 -4.05 -0.48 -2.36
CA CYS A 31 -4.40 0.10 -3.64
C CYS A 31 -3.12 0.68 -4.26
N THR A 32 -3.05 0.66 -5.58
CA THR A 32 -1.87 0.99 -6.35
C THR A 32 -1.66 2.49 -6.58
N GLY A 33 -2.54 3.33 -6.01
CA GLY A 33 -2.37 4.78 -5.97
C GLY A 33 -1.27 5.26 -5.02
N GLN A 34 -0.65 4.37 -4.23
CA GLN A 34 0.39 4.68 -3.25
C GLN A 34 1.53 3.64 -3.31
N ASN A 35 2.71 4.03 -2.85
CA ASN A 35 3.80 3.07 -2.61
C ASN A 35 3.55 2.35 -1.28
N MET A 36 3.43 1.02 -1.33
CA MET A 36 3.21 0.19 -0.15
C MET A 36 4.55 -0.22 0.43
N GLN A 37 4.69 -0.14 1.76
CA GLN A 37 5.85 -0.66 2.46
C GLN A 37 5.44 -1.39 3.74
N PHE A 38 6.07 -2.53 3.99
CA PHE A 38 5.85 -3.32 5.19
C PHE A 38 7.15 -4.00 5.65
N PRO A 39 7.33 -4.19 6.97
CA PRO A 39 8.41 -5.00 7.50
C PRO A 39 8.17 -6.48 7.17
N ALA A 40 9.16 -7.12 6.57
CA ALA A 40 9.14 -8.54 6.30
C ALA A 40 9.12 -9.36 7.60
N GLY A 41 8.35 -10.45 7.61
CA GLY A 41 8.39 -11.41 8.72
C GLY A 41 9.76 -12.08 8.82
N VAL A 42 10.21 -12.38 10.04
CA VAL A 42 11.44 -13.14 10.30
C VAL A 42 11.10 -14.21 11.33
N ASN A 43 11.46 -15.46 11.05
CA ASN A 43 11.07 -16.63 11.84
C ASN A 43 9.56 -16.72 12.07
N ALA A 44 8.76 -16.27 11.10
CA ALA A 44 7.30 -16.17 11.18
C ALA A 44 6.58 -17.45 10.72
N GLY A 45 7.32 -18.55 10.54
CA GLY A 45 6.79 -19.83 10.09
C GLY A 45 6.49 -19.85 8.59
N SER A 46 5.49 -20.64 8.20
CA SER A 46 5.09 -20.84 6.81
C SER A 46 3.64 -20.41 6.57
N ALA A 47 3.30 -20.17 5.30
CA ALA A 47 1.94 -19.89 4.87
C ALA A 47 0.94 -21.00 5.25
N GLN A 48 -0.33 -20.62 5.41
CA GLN A 48 -1.42 -21.54 5.79
C GLN A 48 -1.47 -22.80 4.90
N GLN A 49 -1.90 -23.94 5.44
CA GLN A 49 -2.11 -25.13 4.60
C GLN A 49 -3.38 -25.00 3.75
N GLY A 50 -3.39 -25.64 2.58
CA GLY A 50 -4.58 -25.72 1.71
C GLY A 50 -4.46 -25.02 0.35
N PRO A 51 -3.97 -23.76 0.26
CA PRO A 51 -3.82 -23.09 -1.03
C PRO A 51 -2.89 -23.85 -1.98
N ASN A 52 -3.20 -23.79 -3.27
CA ASN A 52 -2.28 -24.17 -4.31
C ASN A 52 -1.30 -23.01 -4.55
N TYR A 53 -0.08 -23.16 -4.03
CA TYR A 53 1.00 -22.17 -4.12
C TYR A 53 1.74 -22.15 -5.46
N GLY A 54 1.22 -22.85 -6.48
CA GLY A 54 1.75 -22.81 -7.84
C GLY A 54 3.17 -23.31 -7.91
N CYS A 55 4.07 -22.45 -8.38
CA CYS A 55 5.49 -22.72 -8.54
C CYS A 55 6.33 -22.54 -7.26
N LEU A 56 5.75 -22.01 -6.17
CA LEU A 56 6.50 -21.82 -4.93
C LEU A 56 6.84 -23.18 -4.30
N GLY A 57 8.14 -23.48 -4.17
CA GLY A 57 8.60 -24.70 -3.50
C GLY A 57 8.42 -24.66 -1.98
N SER A 58 8.43 -23.47 -1.39
CA SER A 58 8.10 -23.21 0.01
C SER A 58 7.58 -21.78 0.19
N GLN A 59 6.96 -21.49 1.32
CA GLN A 59 6.34 -20.18 1.59
C GLN A 59 6.69 -19.67 3.00
N PRO A 60 7.98 -19.42 3.30
CA PRO A 60 8.40 -18.92 4.61
C PRO A 60 8.03 -17.45 4.78
N ASN A 61 7.83 -17.04 6.03
CA ASN A 61 7.58 -15.64 6.42
C ASN A 61 6.55 -14.93 5.53
N PRO A 62 5.33 -15.47 5.40
CA PRO A 62 4.33 -14.97 4.48
C PRO A 62 3.76 -13.63 4.93
N ALA A 63 3.45 -12.77 3.96
CA ALA A 63 2.58 -11.62 4.12
C ALA A 63 1.49 -11.65 3.06
N TRP A 64 0.23 -11.56 3.51
CA TRP A 64 -0.95 -11.64 2.63
C TRP A 64 -1.57 -10.27 2.40
N PHE A 65 -1.87 -10.00 1.15
CA PHE A 65 -2.46 -8.76 0.65
C PHE A 65 -3.61 -9.03 -0.29
N TYR A 66 -4.44 -8.03 -0.54
CA TYR A 66 -5.41 -8.08 -1.62
C TYR A 66 -5.71 -6.71 -2.20
N PHE A 67 -6.26 -6.65 -3.40
CA PHE A 67 -6.81 -5.44 -3.99
C PHE A 67 -8.10 -5.76 -4.75
N GLN A 68 -8.95 -4.75 -4.93
CA GLN A 68 -10.06 -4.79 -5.88
C GLN A 68 -9.71 -3.96 -7.11
N ALA A 69 -9.94 -4.47 -8.31
CA ALA A 69 -9.80 -3.67 -9.52
C ALA A 69 -10.97 -2.69 -9.67
N ALA A 70 -10.67 -1.42 -9.91
CA ALA A 70 -11.66 -0.37 -10.21
C ALA A 70 -11.93 -0.26 -11.71
N THR A 71 -10.89 -0.37 -12.53
CA THR A 71 -10.99 -0.28 -13.99
C THR A 71 -10.36 -1.49 -14.66
N SER A 72 -10.80 -1.78 -15.88
CA SER A 72 -10.25 -2.86 -16.68
C SER A 72 -8.94 -2.44 -17.33
N GLY A 73 -8.06 -3.41 -17.60
CA GLY A 73 -6.80 -3.19 -18.28
C GLY A 73 -5.59 -3.81 -17.60
N PRO A 74 -4.41 -3.78 -18.23
CA PRO A 74 -3.20 -4.33 -17.66
C PRO A 74 -2.76 -3.60 -16.39
N MET A 75 -2.26 -4.34 -15.41
CA MET A 75 -1.60 -3.82 -14.21
C MET A 75 -0.25 -4.49 -14.03
N VAL A 76 0.78 -3.69 -13.75
CA VAL A 76 2.14 -4.16 -13.46
C VAL A 76 2.51 -3.72 -12.05
N ILE A 77 2.56 -4.65 -11.13
CA ILE A 77 2.93 -4.40 -9.73
C ILE A 77 4.37 -4.87 -9.53
N ALA A 78 5.27 -3.92 -9.31
CA ALA A 78 6.67 -4.19 -9.01
C ALA A 78 6.86 -4.28 -7.49
N MET A 79 7.59 -5.30 -7.05
CA MET A 79 7.96 -5.57 -5.66
C MET A 79 9.48 -5.52 -5.55
N SER A 80 10.00 -4.97 -4.44
CA SER A 80 11.43 -4.89 -4.20
C SER A 80 11.76 -4.94 -2.71
N ALA A 81 12.89 -5.55 -2.39
CA ALA A 81 13.46 -5.64 -1.07
C ALA A 81 15.01 -5.63 -1.15
N THR A 82 15.69 -5.88 -0.03
CA THR A 82 17.16 -5.99 0.00
C THR A 82 17.62 -7.40 -0.37
N TRP A 83 16.82 -8.40 0.02
CA TRP A 83 17.10 -9.82 -0.11
C TRP A 83 15.91 -10.54 -0.73
N ASP A 84 16.15 -11.79 -1.08
CA ASP A 84 15.21 -12.71 -1.72
C ASP A 84 13.78 -12.64 -1.18
N ILE A 85 12.84 -12.38 -2.10
CA ILE A 85 11.40 -12.42 -1.93
C ILE A 85 10.77 -13.22 -3.08
N ASP A 86 9.76 -14.02 -2.77
CA ASP A 86 8.93 -14.67 -3.78
C ASP A 86 7.49 -14.16 -3.69
N PHE A 87 6.67 -14.49 -4.68
CA PHE A 87 5.25 -14.17 -4.61
C PHE A 87 4.37 -15.15 -5.35
N ILE A 88 3.07 -15.08 -5.03
CA ILE A 88 2.01 -15.66 -5.85
C ILE A 88 0.75 -14.81 -5.77
N CYS A 89 0.00 -14.73 -6.87
CA CYS A 89 -1.27 -14.03 -6.96
C CYS A 89 -2.39 -14.94 -7.49
N TRP A 90 -3.56 -14.83 -6.87
CA TRP A 90 -4.80 -15.47 -7.31
C TRP A 90 -5.90 -14.45 -7.57
N GLY A 91 -6.79 -14.79 -8.50
CA GLY A 91 -7.95 -14.02 -8.89
C GLY A 91 -8.24 -14.20 -10.39
N PRO A 92 -9.24 -13.51 -10.94
CA PRO A 92 -10.18 -12.63 -10.23
C PRO A 92 -11.19 -13.39 -9.36
N PHE A 93 -11.59 -12.81 -8.22
CA PHE A 93 -12.65 -13.31 -7.35
C PHE A 93 -13.81 -12.32 -7.24
N PRO A 94 -15.08 -12.76 -7.35
CA PRO A 94 -16.22 -11.84 -7.31
C PRO A 94 -16.52 -11.36 -5.88
N ASN A 95 -16.07 -12.10 -4.87
CA ASN A 95 -16.31 -11.82 -3.47
C ASN A 95 -15.07 -12.16 -2.64
N LEU A 96 -14.60 -11.19 -1.86
CA LEU A 96 -13.46 -11.36 -0.95
C LEU A 96 -13.72 -12.45 0.10
N ALA A 97 -14.94 -12.54 0.64
CA ALA A 97 -15.30 -13.48 1.70
C ALA A 97 -15.11 -14.95 1.29
N THR A 98 -15.20 -15.26 0.00
CA THR A 98 -15.03 -16.62 -0.54
C THR A 98 -13.68 -16.83 -1.23
N ALA A 99 -12.89 -15.76 -1.43
CA ALA A 99 -11.63 -15.80 -2.17
C ALA A 99 -10.62 -16.78 -1.54
N CYS A 100 -10.47 -16.73 -0.21
CA CYS A 100 -9.52 -17.58 0.52
C CYS A 100 -9.83 -19.07 0.46
N ASN A 101 -11.08 -19.45 0.21
CA ASN A 101 -11.50 -20.84 0.01
C ASN A 101 -11.27 -21.32 -1.44
N SER A 102 -10.85 -20.43 -2.32
CA SER A 102 -10.74 -20.67 -3.77
C SER A 102 -9.31 -20.42 -4.29
N LEU A 103 -8.29 -20.47 -3.43
CA LEU A 103 -6.88 -20.33 -3.82
C LEU A 103 -6.37 -21.61 -4.52
N THR A 104 -6.94 -21.93 -5.67
CA THR A 104 -6.66 -23.14 -6.46
C THR A 104 -5.79 -22.81 -7.67
N GLY A 105 -5.24 -23.83 -8.34
CA GLY A 105 -4.44 -23.64 -9.57
C GLY A 105 -5.22 -22.96 -10.69
N ALA A 106 -6.55 -23.18 -10.78
CA ALA A 106 -7.40 -22.53 -11.78
C ALA A 106 -7.56 -21.03 -11.58
N ASN A 107 -7.32 -20.54 -10.37
CA ASN A 107 -7.47 -19.14 -10.01
C ASN A 107 -6.12 -18.42 -9.89
N GLN A 108 -5.01 -19.02 -10.32
CA GLN A 108 -3.70 -18.35 -10.33
C GLN A 108 -3.63 -17.35 -11.50
N VAL A 109 -3.09 -16.15 -11.26
CA VAL A 109 -3.04 -15.09 -12.29
C VAL A 109 -2.00 -15.43 -13.38
N PRO A 110 -2.39 -15.77 -14.61
CA PRO A 110 -1.46 -16.30 -15.60
C PRO A 110 -0.38 -15.29 -16.04
N GLY A 111 0.81 -15.79 -16.34
CA GLY A 111 1.91 -15.02 -16.95
C GLY A 111 2.55 -14.00 -16.01
N SER A 112 2.37 -14.17 -14.70
CA SER A 112 2.86 -13.21 -13.70
C SER A 112 4.31 -13.44 -13.29
N GLY A 113 4.95 -14.57 -13.58
CA GLY A 113 6.29 -14.90 -13.06
C GLY A 113 7.44 -14.17 -13.75
N TYR A 114 8.61 -14.17 -13.12
CA TYR A 114 9.84 -13.60 -13.67
C TYR A 114 10.15 -14.16 -15.06
N GLN A 115 9.95 -13.31 -16.08
CA GLN A 115 10.19 -13.62 -17.51
C GLN A 115 9.49 -14.88 -18.04
N ASN A 116 8.51 -15.42 -17.31
CA ASN A 116 7.81 -16.65 -17.68
C ASN A 116 6.33 -16.34 -17.99
N PRO A 117 5.98 -16.16 -19.28
CA PRO A 117 4.60 -15.92 -19.69
C PRO A 117 3.67 -17.11 -19.42
N ASN A 118 4.23 -18.29 -19.09
CA ASN A 118 3.50 -19.50 -18.71
C ASN A 118 3.49 -19.75 -17.19
N SER A 119 3.99 -18.82 -16.37
CA SER A 119 3.91 -18.98 -14.91
C SER A 119 2.46 -18.88 -14.46
N ASN A 120 2.05 -19.76 -13.55
CA ASN A 120 0.73 -19.73 -12.95
C ASN A 120 0.74 -18.78 -11.73
N GLY A 121 0.82 -17.47 -11.96
CA GLY A 121 0.60 -16.47 -10.89
C GLY A 121 1.75 -16.23 -9.93
N CYS A 122 2.87 -16.92 -10.06
CA CYS A 122 3.95 -16.89 -9.08
C CYS A 122 5.33 -16.72 -9.71
N SER A 123 6.28 -16.34 -8.87
CA SER A 123 7.71 -16.41 -9.13
C SER A 123 8.38 -17.04 -7.93
N TYR A 124 9.31 -17.97 -8.17
CA TYR A 124 10.13 -18.62 -7.16
C TYR A 124 11.60 -18.50 -7.58
N SER A 125 12.31 -17.50 -7.05
CA SER A 125 13.63 -17.12 -7.55
C SER A 125 14.47 -16.47 -6.45
N GLY A 126 15.80 -16.56 -6.53
CA GLY A 126 16.69 -15.92 -5.55
C GLY A 126 16.76 -14.38 -5.63
N ALA A 127 15.81 -13.73 -6.30
CA ALA A 127 15.87 -12.30 -6.61
C ALA A 127 15.22 -11.45 -5.51
N PRO A 128 15.77 -10.28 -5.18
CA PRO A 128 15.14 -9.35 -4.25
C PRO A 128 14.03 -8.51 -4.90
N THR A 129 13.72 -8.76 -6.17
CA THR A 129 12.76 -8.01 -6.96
C THR A 129 11.83 -8.94 -7.71
N GLU A 130 10.55 -8.64 -7.65
CA GLU A 130 9.51 -9.44 -8.27
C GLU A 130 8.52 -8.56 -9.04
N THR A 131 7.83 -9.12 -10.03
CA THR A 131 6.88 -8.35 -10.84
C THR A 131 5.62 -9.15 -11.16
N LEU A 132 4.52 -8.80 -10.50
CA LEU A 132 3.19 -9.30 -10.82
C LEU A 132 2.63 -8.57 -12.06
N ARG A 133 2.16 -9.33 -13.05
CA ARG A 133 1.47 -8.81 -14.23
C ARG A 133 0.06 -9.35 -14.30
N VAL A 134 -0.93 -8.49 -14.07
CA VAL A 134 -2.33 -8.79 -14.38
C VAL A 134 -2.59 -8.32 -15.79
N GLN A 135 -2.71 -9.24 -16.75
CA GLN A 135 -2.89 -8.86 -18.16
C GLN A 135 -4.18 -8.07 -18.42
N ASN A 136 -5.24 -8.44 -17.70
CA ASN A 136 -6.51 -7.76 -17.75
C ASN A 136 -7.19 -7.78 -16.38
N ALA A 137 -7.08 -6.68 -15.64
CA ALA A 137 -7.83 -6.50 -14.42
C ALA A 137 -9.34 -6.46 -14.73
N VAL A 138 -10.16 -7.08 -13.89
CA VAL A 138 -11.61 -7.13 -14.08
C VAL A 138 -12.29 -6.26 -13.02
N PRO A 139 -12.97 -5.16 -13.39
CA PRO A 139 -13.62 -4.26 -12.45
C PRO A 139 -14.51 -4.98 -11.44
N GLY A 140 -14.42 -4.57 -10.17
CA GLY A 140 -15.18 -5.13 -9.06
C GLY A 140 -14.62 -6.45 -8.52
N GLN A 141 -13.70 -7.12 -9.23
CA GLN A 141 -13.11 -8.38 -8.78
C GLN A 141 -11.90 -8.15 -7.87
N PHE A 142 -11.69 -9.10 -6.97
CA PHE A 142 -10.63 -9.12 -5.99
C PHE A 142 -9.48 -10.04 -6.42
N TYR A 143 -8.28 -9.68 -6.02
CA TYR A 143 -7.06 -10.45 -6.25
C TYR A 143 -6.32 -10.58 -4.92
N ILE A 144 -5.92 -11.80 -4.58
CA ILE A 144 -5.13 -12.12 -3.38
C ILE A 144 -3.66 -12.23 -3.79
N LEU A 145 -2.77 -11.57 -3.05
CA LEU A 145 -1.33 -11.59 -3.27
C LEU A 145 -0.66 -12.09 -1.99
N LEU A 146 0.19 -13.10 -2.12
CA LEU A 146 1.13 -13.51 -1.08
C LEU A 146 2.53 -13.08 -1.51
N ILE A 147 3.29 -12.49 -0.58
CA ILE A 147 4.72 -12.24 -0.72
C ILE A 147 5.44 -13.00 0.40
N THR A 148 6.50 -13.74 0.08
CA THR A 148 7.36 -14.42 1.06
C THR A 148 8.60 -13.58 1.35
N ASN A 149 9.09 -13.63 2.58
CA ASN A 149 10.47 -13.27 2.86
C ASN A 149 11.30 -14.56 2.88
N PHE A 150 11.67 -15.02 1.68
CA PHE A 150 12.40 -16.27 1.50
C PHE A 150 13.75 -16.25 2.21
N SER A 151 14.45 -15.12 2.13
CA SER A 151 15.76 -14.93 2.76
C SER A 151 15.76 -15.03 4.29
N ASN A 152 14.59 -14.94 4.92
CA ASN A 152 14.42 -14.84 6.37
C ASN A 152 15.25 -13.71 7.00
N GLN A 153 15.51 -12.63 6.25
CA GLN A 153 16.25 -11.46 6.72
C GLN A 153 15.32 -10.37 7.23
N ASN A 154 15.77 -9.58 8.20
CA ASN A 154 15.07 -8.36 8.57
C ASN A 154 15.19 -7.33 7.43
N GLN A 155 14.10 -7.06 6.73
CA GLN A 155 14.06 -6.15 5.59
C GLN A 155 12.71 -5.47 5.43
N GLN A 156 12.72 -4.35 4.71
CA GLN A 156 11.51 -3.70 4.24
C GLN A 156 11.20 -4.21 2.83
N ILE A 157 9.96 -4.62 2.60
CA ILE A 157 9.45 -4.93 1.27
C ILE A 157 8.61 -3.75 0.82
N SER A 158 8.87 -3.26 -0.39
CA SER A 158 8.11 -2.20 -1.02
C SER A 158 7.47 -2.69 -2.32
N PHE A 159 6.26 -2.21 -2.62
CA PHE A 159 5.62 -2.52 -3.89
C PHE A 159 4.64 -1.44 -4.34
N SER A 160 4.53 -1.28 -5.66
CA SER A 160 3.67 -0.28 -6.30
C SER A 160 3.33 -0.67 -7.73
N GLN A 161 2.27 -0.10 -8.29
CA GLN A 161 1.99 -0.24 -9.72
C GLN A 161 2.83 0.73 -10.54
N THR A 162 3.54 0.20 -11.53
CA THR A 162 4.50 0.98 -12.34
C THR A 162 3.89 1.51 -13.64
N ASN A 163 2.78 0.94 -14.10
CA ASN A 163 2.08 1.40 -15.31
C ASN A 163 0.87 2.31 -15.01
N THR A 164 0.79 2.87 -13.80
CA THR A 164 -0.28 3.82 -13.43
C THR A 164 -0.27 5.03 -14.35
N GLY A 165 -1.43 5.39 -14.89
CA GLY A 165 -1.58 6.53 -15.80
C GLY A 165 -1.20 6.24 -17.26
N ALA A 166 -0.68 5.05 -17.58
CA ALA A 166 -0.50 4.63 -18.97
C ALA A 166 -1.88 4.43 -19.65
N PRO A 167 -2.01 4.75 -20.95
CA PRO A 167 -3.25 4.53 -21.70
C PRO A 167 -3.74 3.09 -21.57
N GLY A 168 -4.99 2.92 -21.14
CA GLY A 168 -5.63 1.62 -20.96
C GLY A 168 -5.18 0.82 -19.73
N ALA A 169 -4.31 1.36 -18.86
CA ALA A 169 -3.92 0.66 -17.64
C ALA A 169 -5.11 0.49 -16.67
N GLY A 170 -5.21 -0.69 -16.06
CA GLY A 170 -6.13 -0.96 -14.97
C GLY A 170 -5.72 -0.17 -13.72
N GLN A 171 -6.67 0.09 -12.83
CA GLN A 171 -6.46 0.77 -11.56
C GLN A 171 -7.12 -0.01 -10.44
N THR A 172 -6.58 0.07 -9.22
CA THR A 172 -7.25 -0.46 -8.03
C THR A 172 -8.29 0.51 -7.48
N ASN A 173 -9.29 -0.02 -6.80
CA ASN A 173 -10.24 0.76 -6.02
C ASN A 173 -9.60 1.27 -4.72
N CYS A 174 -9.04 2.48 -4.71
CA CYS A 174 -8.56 3.12 -3.48
C CYS A 174 -9.72 3.63 -2.58
N GLY A 175 -10.96 3.62 -3.07
CA GLY A 175 -12.13 4.06 -2.34
C GLY A 175 -12.56 3.13 -1.21
N MET A 176 -12.06 1.90 -1.18
CA MET A 176 -12.37 0.89 -0.16
C MET A 176 -11.44 0.90 1.06
N ILE A 177 -10.32 1.65 0.99
CA ILE A 177 -9.27 1.67 2.02
C ILE A 177 -9.32 3.02 2.74
N CYS A 178 -9.07 3.05 4.05
CA CYS A 178 -8.88 4.31 4.76
C CYS A 178 -7.65 5.04 4.20
N LEU A 179 -7.88 6.16 3.51
CA LEU A 179 -6.79 6.99 2.99
C LEU A 179 -7.09 8.46 3.29
N VAL A 180 -6.12 9.12 3.91
CA VAL A 180 -6.11 10.57 4.17
C VAL A 180 -4.87 11.17 3.52
N THR A 181 -5.06 12.19 2.70
CA THR A 181 -4.00 12.85 1.95
C THR A 181 -4.01 14.35 2.29
N PRO A 182 -3.34 14.75 3.39
CA PRO A 182 -3.22 16.14 3.78
C PRO A 182 -2.22 16.86 2.88
N THR A 183 -2.58 18.05 2.41
CA THR A 183 -1.74 18.96 1.64
C THR A 183 -1.68 20.32 2.31
N ASN A 184 -0.67 21.12 1.94
CA ASN A 184 -0.56 22.50 2.39
C ASN A 184 -0.14 23.40 1.22
N SER A 185 -0.30 24.73 1.35
CA SER A 185 0.00 25.69 0.26
C SER A 185 1.50 25.89 -0.02
N GLY A 186 2.38 25.10 0.62
CA GLY A 186 3.81 25.13 0.42
C GLY A 186 4.56 25.94 1.47
N ARG A 187 5.76 26.40 1.10
CA ARG A 187 6.65 27.16 1.99
C ARG A 187 6.18 28.59 2.13
N ILE A 188 6.35 29.16 3.32
CA ILE A 188 5.94 30.53 3.64
C ILE A 188 7.03 31.23 4.44
N CYS A 189 7.04 32.57 4.42
CA CYS A 189 7.88 33.37 5.30
C CYS A 189 7.29 33.43 6.72
N SER A 190 8.14 33.70 7.71
CA SER A 190 7.68 33.92 9.08
C SER A 190 6.59 35.00 9.18
N GLY A 191 5.53 34.70 9.92
CA GLY A 191 4.35 35.56 10.11
C GLY A 191 3.26 35.39 9.05
N GLN A 192 3.48 34.63 7.98
CA GLN A 192 2.47 34.41 6.94
C GLN A 192 1.45 33.32 7.30
N ALA A 193 0.35 33.31 6.54
CA ALA A 193 -0.67 32.28 6.60
C ALA A 193 -0.33 31.10 5.69
N ASN A 194 -0.84 29.92 6.04
CA ASN A 194 -0.80 28.72 5.21
C ASN A 194 -2.18 28.06 5.17
N THR A 195 -2.52 27.47 4.03
CA THR A 195 -3.76 26.71 3.91
C THR A 195 -3.48 25.23 4.04
N LEU A 196 -4.16 24.54 4.96
CA LEU A 196 -4.20 23.08 4.99
C LEU A 196 -5.43 22.59 4.24
N SER A 197 -5.27 21.53 3.45
CA SER A 197 -6.38 20.88 2.75
C SER A 197 -6.28 19.38 2.92
N LEU A 198 -7.42 18.69 2.92
CA LEU A 198 -7.50 17.24 3.05
C LEU A 198 -8.33 16.64 1.92
N ASN A 199 -7.73 15.69 1.20
CA ASN A 199 -8.45 14.74 0.38
C ASN A 199 -8.57 13.41 1.13
N THR A 200 -9.71 12.74 1.01
CA THR A 200 -9.95 11.43 1.62
C THR A 200 -10.48 10.44 0.58
N SER A 201 -10.25 9.15 0.81
CA SER A 201 -11.00 8.13 0.07
C SER A 201 -12.47 8.13 0.48
N SER A 202 -13.31 7.50 -0.34
CA SER A 202 -14.75 7.30 -0.03
C SER A 202 -15.00 6.40 1.18
N ALA A 203 -14.00 5.64 1.64
CA ALA A 203 -14.13 4.81 2.84
C ALA A 203 -14.08 5.64 4.13
N VAL A 204 -13.44 6.82 4.12
CA VAL A 204 -13.28 7.65 5.30
C VAL A 204 -14.62 8.30 5.66
N THR A 205 -15.14 7.95 6.83
CA THR A 205 -16.41 8.48 7.36
C THR A 205 -16.20 9.65 8.31
N SER A 206 -15.02 9.74 8.92
CA SER A 206 -14.65 10.85 9.80
C SER A 206 -13.14 11.06 9.79
N PHE A 207 -12.71 12.28 10.10
CA PHE A 207 -11.31 12.58 10.29
C PHE A 207 -11.13 13.71 11.31
N THR A 208 -9.94 13.79 11.89
CA THR A 208 -9.53 14.86 12.80
C THR A 208 -8.09 15.24 12.54
N TRP A 209 -7.85 16.53 12.35
CA TRP A 209 -6.53 17.15 12.37
C TRP A 209 -6.03 17.30 13.81
N PHE A 210 -4.74 17.12 13.99
CA PHE A 210 -3.99 17.36 15.22
C PHE A 210 -2.78 18.23 14.88
N GLY A 211 -2.50 19.23 15.69
CA GLY A 211 -1.35 20.12 15.52
C GLY A 211 -0.69 20.46 16.85
N PRO A 212 0.31 21.36 16.84
CA PRO A 212 0.96 21.83 18.06
C PRO A 212 -0.04 22.54 18.98
N ASN A 213 0.32 22.67 20.26
CA ASN A 213 -0.47 23.35 21.28
C ASN A 213 -1.90 22.80 21.44
N GLY A 214 -2.11 21.51 21.14
CA GLY A 214 -3.42 20.87 21.25
C GLY A 214 -4.41 21.26 20.16
N PHE A 215 -3.94 21.84 19.04
CA PHE A 215 -4.80 22.17 17.91
C PHE A 215 -5.55 20.93 17.41
N THR A 216 -6.86 21.04 17.27
CA THR A 216 -7.71 20.03 16.63
C THR A 216 -8.71 20.66 15.68
N SER A 217 -9.05 19.95 14.60
CA SER A 217 -10.10 20.40 13.68
C SER A 217 -10.67 19.24 12.86
N ASN A 218 -11.94 19.33 12.48
CA ASN A 218 -12.60 18.40 11.56
C ASN A 218 -12.94 19.07 10.21
N ASN A 219 -12.38 20.26 9.92
CA ASN A 219 -12.58 20.93 8.64
C ASN A 219 -11.58 20.39 7.60
N SER A 220 -12.07 20.10 6.39
CA SER A 220 -11.23 19.63 5.28
C SER A 220 -10.39 20.74 4.66
N PHE A 221 -10.77 22.00 4.88
CA PHE A 221 -10.04 23.18 4.44
C PHE A 221 -9.85 24.14 5.61
N LEU A 222 -8.60 24.55 5.85
CA LEU A 222 -8.20 25.39 6.97
C LEU A 222 -7.27 26.50 6.46
N VAL A 223 -7.48 27.73 6.93
CA VAL A 223 -6.53 28.83 6.77
C VAL A 223 -5.97 29.14 8.15
N LEU A 224 -4.69 28.84 8.36
CA LEU A 224 -4.00 29.08 9.63
C LEU A 224 -3.01 30.22 9.45
N ASN A 225 -2.95 31.12 10.43
CA ASN A 225 -2.21 32.37 10.33
C ASN A 225 -1.00 32.38 11.27
N ASN A 226 -0.07 33.31 11.02
CA ASN A 226 1.03 33.66 11.92
C ASN A 226 2.00 32.51 12.22
N PHE A 227 2.36 31.72 11.21
CA PHE A 227 3.40 30.70 11.39
C PHE A 227 4.77 31.36 11.58
N THR A 228 5.38 31.18 12.75
CA THR A 228 6.73 31.67 13.04
C THR A 228 7.80 30.58 12.96
N THR A 229 7.40 29.31 13.03
CA THR A 229 8.27 28.15 12.93
C THR A 229 7.62 27.05 12.08
N SER A 230 8.46 26.22 11.45
CA SER A 230 7.99 25.06 10.70
C SER A 230 7.19 24.13 11.61
N THR A 231 5.98 23.76 11.17
CA THR A 231 5.00 23.07 12.00
C THR A 231 4.43 21.86 11.27
N THR A 232 4.34 20.73 11.97
CA THR A 232 3.74 19.49 11.45
C THR A 232 2.33 19.31 11.99
N PHE A 233 1.41 18.98 11.08
CA PHE A 233 0.04 18.59 11.38
C PHE A 233 -0.18 17.13 11.01
N THR A 234 -0.95 16.43 11.82
CA THR A 234 -1.32 15.03 11.60
C THR A 234 -2.82 14.94 11.38
N VAL A 235 -3.26 14.24 10.34
CA VAL A 235 -4.66 13.85 10.16
C VAL A 235 -4.82 12.40 10.54
N ARG A 236 -5.85 12.10 11.32
CA ARG A 236 -6.32 10.73 11.56
C ARG A 236 -7.71 10.59 10.95
N GLY A 237 -7.86 9.67 10.02
CA GLY A 237 -9.14 9.26 9.45
C GLY A 237 -9.65 7.97 10.11
N ALA A 238 -10.96 7.79 10.08
CA ALA A 238 -11.63 6.55 10.43
C ALA A 238 -12.67 6.18 9.37
N THR A 239 -12.95 4.89 9.28
CA THR A 239 -13.91 4.27 8.36
C THR A 239 -15.00 3.57 9.16
N SER A 240 -16.12 3.23 8.52
CA SER A 240 -17.11 2.34 9.12
C SER A 240 -16.49 1.00 9.51
N ALA A 241 -16.98 0.36 10.58
CA ALA A 241 -16.58 -0.98 11.00
C ALA A 241 -16.87 -2.07 9.94
N THR A 242 -17.67 -1.73 8.92
CA THR A 242 -17.95 -2.57 7.74
C THR A 242 -16.97 -2.36 6.58
N SER A 243 -15.98 -1.47 6.74
CA SER A 243 -14.96 -1.27 5.72
C SER A 243 -14.00 -2.46 5.67
N VAL A 244 -13.44 -2.70 4.49
CA VAL A 244 -12.51 -3.81 4.23
C VAL A 244 -11.08 -3.46 4.65
N SER A 245 -10.85 -2.25 5.22
CA SER A 245 -9.55 -1.72 5.62
C SER A 245 -8.90 -2.58 6.71
N PRO A 246 -7.57 -2.82 6.69
CA PRO A 246 -6.88 -3.69 7.66
C PRO A 246 -6.88 -3.06 9.07
N SER A 247 -6.91 -1.73 9.11
CA SER A 247 -7.26 -0.91 10.26
C SER A 247 -8.45 -0.03 9.88
N ASN A 248 -9.46 0.06 10.74
CA ASN A 248 -10.58 0.99 10.56
C ASN A 248 -10.15 2.47 10.67
N THR A 249 -8.85 2.74 10.83
CA THR A 249 -8.23 4.05 10.94
C THR A 249 -7.01 4.19 10.03
N CYS A 250 -6.70 5.41 9.64
CA CYS A 250 -5.53 5.77 8.84
C CYS A 250 -4.97 7.10 9.34
N SER A 251 -3.68 7.34 9.13
CA SER A 251 -3.04 8.59 9.55
C SER A 251 -2.03 9.04 8.51
N ALA A 252 -1.99 10.36 8.28
CA ALA A 252 -0.97 11.00 7.45
C ALA A 252 -0.58 12.34 8.07
N LEU A 253 0.55 12.90 7.67
CA LEU A 253 1.00 14.20 8.14
C LEU A 253 1.32 15.14 6.99
N THR A 254 1.32 16.43 7.29
CA THR A 254 1.82 17.47 6.41
C THR A 254 2.60 18.49 7.23
N THR A 255 3.70 18.99 6.68
CA THR A 255 4.55 19.98 7.37
C THR A 255 4.52 21.28 6.61
N VAL A 256 4.08 22.34 7.29
CA VAL A 256 4.23 23.72 6.83
C VAL A 256 5.67 24.13 7.12
N THR A 257 6.41 24.48 6.08
CA THR A 257 7.79 24.95 6.22
C THR A 257 7.83 26.48 6.25
N VAL A 258 8.41 27.02 7.31
CA VAL A 258 8.72 28.45 7.44
C VAL A 258 10.19 28.67 7.08
N ILE A 259 10.45 29.61 6.17
CA ILE A 259 11.79 30.04 5.75
C ILE A 259 12.10 31.48 6.18
#